data_AF-A0A3D5ZAR6-F1
#
_entry.id   AF-A0A3D5ZAR6-F1
#
_cell.length_a   1.000
_cell.length_b   1.000
_cell.length_c   1.000
_cell.angle_alpha   90.00
_cell.angle_beta   90.00
_cell.angle_gamma   90.00
#
_symmetry.space_group_name_H-M   'P 1'
#
loop_
_entity.id
_entity.type
_entity.pdbx_description
1 polymer ?
#
loop_
_entity_poly.entity_id
_entity_poly.type
_entity_poly.pdbx_seq_one_letter_code
_entity_poly.pdbx_strand_id
1 'polypeptide(L)'
;MKRILKSGFIVLLLILSLFLGFSVYSQDVNPIDNGLLPFFGLAFPVLLWTNVILLIFLFIKKKVSLIIPLVALVYAWPSLNNYYQLTSKSEFSQADI
;
A
#
# COMPACT_ATOMS: atom_id res chain seq x y z
N MET A 1 20.34 -4.30 23.86
CA MET A 1 18.94 -3.84 23.64
C MET A 1 18.75 -2.98 22.39
N LYS A 2 19.50 -1.88 22.19
CA LYS A 2 19.32 -0.98 21.01
C LYS A 2 19.42 -1.67 19.64
N ARG A 3 20.24 -2.72 19.51
CA ARG A 3 20.39 -3.50 18.26
C ARG A 3 19.17 -4.38 17.94
N ILE A 4 18.56 -4.98 18.96
CA ILE A 4 17.35 -5.82 18.83
C ILE A 4 16.16 -4.93 18.47
N LEU A 5 16.03 -3.76 19.10
CA LEU A 5 14.96 -2.80 18.80
C LEU A 5 15.04 -2.27 17.35
N LYS A 6 16.26 -1.99 16.86
CA LYS A 6 16.48 -1.61 15.45
C LYS A 6 16.09 -2.74 14.50
N SER A 7 16.46 -3.98 14.83
CA SER A 7 16.12 -5.16 14.01
C SER A 7 14.60 -5.38 13.96
N GLY A 8 13.92 -5.29 15.10
CA GLY A 8 12.46 -5.43 15.17
C GLY A 8 11.73 -4.34 14.37
N PHE A 9 12.21 -3.10 14.43
CA PHE A 9 11.64 -2.02 13.63
C PHE A 9 11.81 -2.23 12.11
N ILE A 10 12.97 -2.75 11.66
CA ILE A 10 13.17 -3.09 10.24
C ILE A 10 12.24 -4.22 9.81
N VAL A 11 12.08 -5.25 10.64
CA VAL A 11 11.15 -6.36 10.36
C VAL A 11 9.72 -5.84 10.25
N LEU A 12 9.30 -4.95 11.15
CA LEU A 12 7.98 -4.31 11.08
C LEU A 12 7.77 -3.54 9.77
N LEU A 13 8.77 -2.76 9.33
CA LEU A 13 8.71 -2.04 8.05
C LEU A 13 8.53 -3.02 6.88
N LEU A 14 9.31 -4.10 6.85
CA LEU A 14 9.21 -5.11 5.80
C LEU A 14 7.83 -5.77 5.76
N ILE A 15 7.27 -6.13 6.93
CA ILE A 15 5.93 -6.74 7.02
C ILE A 15 4.87 -5.77 6.49
N LEU A 16 4.90 -4.50 6.91
CA LEU A 16 3.94 -3.50 6.46
C LEU A 16 4.05 -3.24 4.94
N SER A 17 5.26 -3.12 4.43
CA SER A 17 5.50 -2.98 2.99
C SER A 17 5.07 -4.21 2.20
N LEU A 18 5.25 -5.42 2.75
CA LEU A 18 4.78 -6.66 2.13
C LEU A 18 3.25 -6.73 2.09
N PHE A 19 2.57 -6.35 3.17
CA PHE A 19 1.10 -6.31 3.22
C PHE A 19 0.53 -5.29 2.24
N LEU A 20 1.19 -4.13 2.07
CA LEU A 20 0.83 -3.19 1.01
C LEU A 20 1.00 -3.82 -0.39
N GLY A 21 2.04 -4.62 -0.59
CA GLY A 21 2.24 -5.39 -1.82
C GLY A 21 1.13 -6.43 -2.06
N PHE A 22 0.70 -7.17 -1.04
CA PHE A 22 -0.44 -8.09 -1.16
C PHE A 22 -1.75 -7.37 -1.44
N SER A 23 -1.91 -6.19 -0.87
CA SER A 23 -3.06 -5.32 -1.11
C SER A 23 -3.12 -4.80 -2.55
N VAL A 24 -1.97 -4.54 -3.17
CA VAL A 24 -1.90 -4.29 -4.62
C VAL A 24 -2.30 -5.54 -5.39
N TYR A 25 -1.69 -6.68 -5.07
CA TYR A 25 -1.94 -7.95 -5.76
C TYR A 25 -3.41 -8.43 -5.68
N SER A 26 -4.13 -8.11 -4.61
CA SER A 26 -5.54 -8.51 -4.48
C SER A 26 -6.46 -7.91 -5.54
N GLN A 27 -6.05 -6.84 -6.24
CA GLN A 27 -6.83 -6.26 -7.33
C GLN A 27 -6.97 -7.22 -8.53
N ASP A 28 -6.04 -8.16 -8.68
CA ASP A 28 -5.94 -9.06 -9.83
C ASP A 28 -6.54 -10.45 -9.55
N VAL A 29 -7.07 -10.67 -8.33
CA VAL A 29 -7.56 -11.97 -7.87
C VAL A 29 -9.06 -11.94 -7.64
N ASN A 30 -9.76 -12.96 -8.14
CA ASN A 30 -11.19 -13.09 -7.94
C ASN A 30 -11.49 -13.41 -6.45
N PRO A 31 -12.36 -12.65 -5.78
CA PRO A 31 -12.73 -12.89 -4.38
C PRO A 31 -13.31 -14.28 -4.11
N ILE A 32 -13.91 -14.91 -5.12
CA ILE A 32 -14.50 -16.26 -5.01
C ILE A 32 -13.42 -17.32 -4.79
N ASP A 33 -12.23 -17.13 -5.36
CA ASP A 33 -11.15 -18.11 -5.31
C ASP A 33 -10.36 -18.04 -3.99
N ASN A 34 -10.37 -16.88 -3.31
CA ASN A 34 -9.63 -16.67 -2.06
C ASN A 34 -10.36 -15.69 -1.14
N GLY A 35 -10.91 -16.18 -0.01
CA GLY A 35 -11.66 -15.32 0.93
C GLY A 35 -10.80 -14.33 1.74
N LEU A 36 -9.50 -14.60 1.92
CA LEU A 36 -8.61 -13.74 2.72
C LEU A 36 -7.98 -12.60 1.92
N LEU A 37 -7.78 -12.78 0.61
CA LEU A 37 -7.06 -11.79 -0.20
C LEU A 37 -7.83 -10.46 -0.41
N PRO A 38 -9.17 -10.48 -0.57
CA PRO A 38 -9.99 -9.26 -0.63
C PRO A 38 -9.87 -8.37 0.62
N PHE A 39 -9.62 -8.97 1.79
CA PHE A 39 -9.38 -8.21 3.01
C PHE A 39 -8.16 -7.28 2.88
N PHE A 40 -7.09 -7.75 2.22
CA PHE A 40 -5.93 -6.89 1.96
C PHE A 40 -6.25 -5.76 1.00
N GLY A 41 -7.08 -6.00 -0.02
CA GLY A 41 -7.54 -4.94 -0.92
C GLY A 41 -8.34 -3.86 -0.19
N LEU A 42 -9.25 -4.26 0.70
CA LEU A 42 -9.98 -3.33 1.56
C LEU A 42 -9.06 -2.55 2.52
N ALA A 43 -7.99 -3.19 2.99
CA ALA A 43 -7.00 -2.55 3.84
C ALA A 43 -6.04 -1.60 3.08
N PHE A 44 -6.10 -1.54 1.73
CA PHE A 44 -5.18 -0.74 0.91
C PHE A 44 -5.03 0.71 1.39
N PRO A 45 -6.12 1.48 1.62
CA PRO A 45 -6.00 2.88 2.06
C PRO A 45 -5.23 3.01 3.37
N VAL A 46 -5.52 2.15 4.34
CA VAL A 46 -4.90 2.19 5.67
C VAL A 46 -3.43 1.80 5.59
N LEU A 47 -3.10 0.77 4.83
CA LEU A 47 -1.72 0.32 4.61
C LEU A 47 -0.89 1.38 3.88
N LEU A 48 -1.46 1.99 2.85
CA LEU A 48 -0.83 3.05 2.08
C LEU A 48 -0.50 4.27 2.97
N TRP A 49 -1.49 4.80 3.69
CA TRP A 49 -1.28 5.97 4.55
C TRP A 49 -0.33 5.69 5.70
N THR A 50 -0.42 4.50 6.29
CA THR A 50 0.56 4.04 7.29
C THR A 50 1.98 4.04 6.72
N ASN A 51 2.15 3.51 5.50
CA ASN A 51 3.44 3.47 4.81
C ASN A 51 3.97 4.89 4.50
N VAL A 52 3.10 5.82 4.10
CA VAL A 52 3.45 7.24 3.87
C VAL A 52 3.89 7.93 5.16
N ILE A 53 3.16 7.76 6.27
CA ILE A 53 3.52 8.33 7.57
C ILE A 53 4.91 7.81 8.01
N LEU A 54 5.16 6.50 7.85
CA LEU A 54 6.45 5.89 8.18
C LEU A 54 7.57 6.41 7.28
N LEU A 55 7.30 6.58 5.98
CA LEU A 55 8.26 7.16 5.04
C LEU A 55 8.66 8.58 5.47
N ILE A 56 7.67 9.45 5.76
CA ILE A 56 7.91 10.83 6.23
C ILE A 56 8.70 10.81 7.54
N PHE A 57 8.31 9.97 8.50
CA PHE A 57 9.02 9.84 9.77
C PHE A 57 10.50 9.45 9.58
N LEU A 58 10.79 8.47 8.70
CA LEU A 58 12.15 8.02 8.44
C LEU A 58 12.96 9.03 7.63
N PHE A 59 12.31 9.78 6.75
CA PHE A 59 12.89 10.90 6.02
C PHE A 59 13.37 12.00 6.99
N ILE A 60 12.51 12.42 7.92
CA ILE A 60 12.87 13.40 8.98
C ILE A 60 14.04 12.88 9.83
N LYS A 61 14.05 11.59 10.15
CA LYS A 61 15.12 10.95 10.92
C LYS A 61 16.38 10.62 10.09
N LYS A 62 16.40 10.95 8.80
CA LYS A 62 17.48 10.67 7.83
C LYS A 62 17.97 9.21 7.89
N LYS A 63 17.04 8.25 8.01
CA LYS A 63 17.36 6.82 8.15
C LYS A 63 17.36 6.14 6.79
N VAL A 64 18.45 5.46 6.44
CA VAL A 64 18.56 4.69 5.17
C VAL A 64 17.43 3.65 5.00
N SER A 65 16.86 3.15 6.10
CA SER A 65 15.70 2.25 6.07
C SER A 65 14.43 2.85 5.46
N LEU A 66 14.41 4.16 5.14
CA LEU A 66 13.36 4.82 4.37
C LEU A 66 13.18 4.22 2.97
N ILE A 67 14.21 3.54 2.43
CA ILE A 67 14.16 2.85 1.14
C ILE A 67 13.04 1.80 1.08
N ILE A 68 12.76 1.13 2.22
CA ILE A 68 11.76 0.06 2.32
C ILE A 68 10.36 0.61 2.03
N PRO A 69 9.82 1.58 2.80
CA PRO A 69 8.52 2.15 2.49
C PRO A 69 8.49 2.93 1.18
N LEU A 70 9.62 3.48 0.72
CA LEU A 70 9.70 4.17 -0.57
C LEU A 70 9.44 3.21 -1.74
N VAL A 71 10.14 2.07 -1.78
CA VAL A 71 9.95 1.05 -2.83
C VAL A 71 8.51 0.54 -2.83
N ALA A 72 7.96 0.28 -1.64
CA ALA A 72 6.57 -0.15 -1.50
C ALA A 72 5.57 0.90 -2.04
N LEU A 73 5.82 2.19 -1.79
CA LEU A 73 4.97 3.28 -2.27
C LEU A 73 5.02 3.40 -3.80
N VAL A 74 6.22 3.31 -4.39
CA VAL A 74 6.40 3.33 -5.86
C VAL A 74 5.67 2.15 -6.50
N TYR A 75 5.78 0.96 -5.91
CA TYR A 75 5.07 -0.23 -6.37
C TYR A 75 3.54 -0.10 -6.27
N ALA A 76 3.04 0.52 -5.19
CA ALA A 76 1.60 0.72 -4.97
C ALA A 76 0.99 1.87 -5.78
N TRP A 77 1.81 2.74 -6.36
CA TRP A 77 1.36 3.95 -7.04
C TRP A 77 0.35 3.70 -8.18
N PRO A 78 0.56 2.73 -9.09
CA PRO A 78 -0.39 2.47 -10.18
C PRO A 78 -1.78 2.05 -9.68
N SER A 79 -1.85 1.36 -8.54
CA SER A 79 -3.09 0.86 -7.95
C SER A 79 -3.96 1.95 -7.33
N LEU A 80 -3.44 3.17 -7.13
CA LEU A 80 -4.22 4.30 -6.61
C LEU A 80 -5.48 4.57 -7.42
N ASN A 81 -5.39 4.49 -8.75
CA ASN A 81 -6.54 4.74 -9.62
C ASN A 81 -7.64 3.68 -9.45
N ASN A 82 -7.26 2.43 -9.18
CA ASN A 82 -8.20 1.33 -9.00
C ASN A 82 -8.96 1.46 -7.66
N TYR A 83 -8.27 1.89 -6.60
CA TYR A 83 -8.86 2.01 -5.27
C TYR A 83 -9.57 3.34 -4.99
N TYR A 84 -9.05 4.46 -5.53
CA TYR A 84 -9.59 5.80 -5.27
C TYR A 84 -10.39 6.40 -6.44
N GLN A 85 -10.45 5.74 -7.60
CA GLN A 85 -11.17 6.23 -8.79
C GLN A 85 -10.86 7.70 -9.12
N LEU A 86 -9.58 8.09 -9.02
CA LEU A 86 -9.14 9.48 -9.18
C LEU A 86 -9.43 10.05 -10.58
N THR A 87 -9.56 9.18 -11.58
CA THR A 87 -10.13 9.52 -12.88
C THR A 87 -11.57 9.06 -12.90
N SER A 88 -12.52 10.00 -12.87
CA SER A 88 -13.87 9.67 -13.27
C SER A 88 -13.81 9.33 -14.76
N LYS A 89 -14.09 8.07 -15.10
CA LYS A 89 -14.52 7.76 -16.45
C LYS A 89 -15.79 8.58 -16.66
N SER A 90 -15.73 9.64 -17.46
CA SER A 90 -16.87 10.46 -17.82
C SER A 90 -17.81 9.70 -18.76
N GLU A 91 -18.16 8.45 -18.40
CA GLU A 91 -19.07 7.56 -19.13
C GLU A 91 -20.54 7.84 -18.82
N PHE A 92 -20.85 9.01 -18.24
CA PHE A 92 -22.22 9.48 -18.11
C PHE A 92 -22.68 10.36 -19.28
N SER A 93 -21.84 10.57 -20.31
CA SER A 93 -22.22 11.35 -21.51
C SER A 93 -22.68 10.51 -22.72
N GLN A 94 -22.85 9.19 -22.55
CA GLN A 94 -23.47 8.30 -23.57
C GLN A 94 -24.73 7.60 -23.05
N ALA A 95 -25.29 8.05 -21.93
CA ALA A 95 -26.70 7.78 -21.65
C ALA A 95 -27.52 8.77 -22.48
N ASP A 96 -27.58 8.52 -23.80
CA ASP A 96 -28.63 9.04 -24.67
C ASP A 96 -29.96 8.45 -24.16
N ILE A 97 -30.59 9.15 -23.23
CA ILE A 97 -32.03 9.05 -22.94
C ILE A 97 -32.69 10.26 -23.60
#